data_AF-A0A5J4PUC0-F1
#
_entry.id   AF-A0A5J4PUC0-F1
#
_cell.length_a   1.000
_cell.length_b   1.000
_cell.length_c   1.000
_cell.angle_alpha   90.00
_cell.angle_beta   90.00
_cell.angle_gamma   90.00
#
_symmetry.space_group_name_H-M   'P 1'
#
loop_
_entity.id
_entity.type
_entity.pdbx_description
1 polymer ?
#
loop_
_entity_poly.entity_id
_entity_poly.type
_entity_poly.pdbx_seq_one_letter_code
_entity_poly.pdbx_strand_id
1 'polypeptide(L)'
;MKKIVVIIGLLLPLFLQAQEMVLQNVYARDYQMLSGSWNYIIDPFDMGYYDYRLQENPNGFFKNKKEQHKADLVEYNFDTAPLMIIPSDWNTQNTQLFFYEGSVWFKKDFNYTKKQRGKTYIYFGAANYDAKVYLNGEKVGEHIGGYTPFNFDITDKIKDGSNFIIVRVNNKRIPEGVPTVNADWWNYGGITREVLIVDVPELFTIQIYFGIIICGSKIDIRLSSLFLGVIKIFFKPYTAFVKK
;
A
#
# COMPACT_ATOMS: atom_id res chain seq x y z
N MET A 1 -32.21 -51.68 -14.28
CA MET A 1 -31.40 -50.63 -14.94
C MET A 1 -31.15 -49.51 -13.94
N LYS A 2 -29.96 -49.43 -13.33
CA LYS A 2 -29.59 -48.33 -12.41
C LYS A 2 -28.82 -47.28 -13.21
N LYS A 3 -29.31 -46.03 -13.25
CA LYS A 3 -28.62 -44.90 -13.87
C LYS A 3 -27.60 -44.34 -12.86
N ILE A 4 -26.32 -44.40 -13.20
CA ILE A 4 -25.26 -43.70 -12.48
C ILE A 4 -25.20 -42.29 -13.07
N VAL A 5 -25.48 -41.27 -12.26
CA VAL A 5 -25.25 -39.87 -12.61
C VAL A 5 -23.86 -39.50 -12.10
N VAL A 6 -22.94 -39.22 -13.02
CA VAL A 6 -21.62 -38.69 -12.70
C VAL A 6 -21.71 -37.17 -12.74
N ILE A 7 -21.56 -36.53 -11.57
CA ILE A 7 -21.46 -35.07 -11.46
C ILE A 7 -19.97 -34.72 -11.61
N ILE A 8 -19.62 -34.12 -12.74
CA ILE A 8 -18.28 -33.55 -12.97
C ILE A 8 -18.28 -32.16 -12.35
N GLY A 9 -17.65 -32.02 -11.18
CA GLY A 9 -17.43 -30.74 -10.53
C GLY A 9 -16.34 -29.95 -11.25
N LEU A 10 -16.70 -28.81 -11.84
CA LEU A 10 -15.75 -27.83 -12.38
C LEU A 10 -15.03 -27.15 -11.20
N LEU A 11 -13.76 -27.53 -10.98
CA LEU A 11 -12.85 -26.81 -10.11
C LEU A 11 -12.42 -25.51 -10.79
N LEU A 12 -13.10 -24.40 -10.46
CA LEU A 12 -12.59 -23.07 -10.76
C LEU A 12 -11.35 -22.80 -9.88
N PRO A 13 -10.23 -22.33 -10.45
CA PRO A 13 -9.09 -21.93 -9.64
C PRO A 13 -9.48 -20.69 -8.83
N LEU A 14 -9.59 -20.86 -7.52
CA LEU A 14 -9.57 -19.75 -6.58
C LEU A 14 -8.17 -19.12 -6.67
N PHE A 15 -8.07 -17.97 -7.34
CA PHE A 15 -6.90 -17.11 -7.21
C PHE A 15 -6.92 -16.55 -5.78
N LEU A 16 -6.29 -17.28 -4.86
CA LEU A 16 -5.87 -16.73 -3.57
C LEU A 16 -4.79 -15.69 -3.85
N GLN A 17 -5.20 -14.43 -3.98
CA GLN A 17 -4.26 -13.32 -4.01
C GLN A 17 -3.69 -13.18 -2.59
N ALA A 18 -2.57 -13.85 -2.34
CA ALA A 18 -1.81 -13.66 -1.12
C ALA A 18 -1.41 -12.18 -1.03
N GLN A 19 -1.61 -11.57 0.14
CA GLN A 19 -1.11 -10.24 0.41
C GLN A 19 0.40 -10.21 0.11
N GLU A 20 0.87 -9.25 -0.68
CA GLU A 20 2.30 -9.07 -0.87
C GLU A 20 2.95 -8.93 0.51
N MET A 21 4.02 -9.68 0.74
CA MET A 21 4.69 -9.64 2.03
C MET A 21 5.23 -8.24 2.29
N VAL A 22 4.94 -7.73 3.48
CA VAL A 22 5.34 -6.39 3.87
C VAL A 22 6.83 -6.36 4.20
N LEU A 23 7.56 -5.39 3.66
CA LEU A 23 8.97 -5.15 3.94
C LEU A 23 9.18 -4.87 5.44
N GLN A 24 9.88 -5.77 6.14
CA GLN A 24 10.28 -5.50 7.52
C GLN A 24 11.46 -4.53 7.60
N ASN A 25 11.53 -3.84 8.74
CA ASN A 25 12.60 -2.90 9.09
C ASN A 25 12.85 -1.87 7.97
N VAL A 26 11.76 -1.32 7.42
CA VAL A 26 11.79 -0.46 6.22
C VAL A 26 12.68 0.77 6.41
N TYR A 27 12.73 1.32 7.62
CA TYR A 27 13.57 2.48 7.97
C TYR A 27 15.08 2.20 8.00
N ALA A 28 15.49 0.93 7.88
CA ALA A 28 16.89 0.55 7.74
C ALA A 28 17.28 0.25 6.28
N ARG A 29 16.39 0.47 5.31
CA ARG A 29 16.62 0.24 3.88
C ARG A 29 17.01 1.55 3.16
N ASP A 30 17.36 1.47 1.88
CA ASP A 30 17.49 2.65 1.03
C ASP A 30 16.08 3.14 0.69
N TYR A 31 15.71 4.34 1.13
CA TYR A 31 14.38 4.89 0.90
C TYR A 31 14.39 6.40 0.67
N GLN A 32 13.38 6.83 -0.09
CA GLN A 32 12.98 8.22 -0.24
C GLN A 32 11.64 8.40 0.48
N MET A 33 11.59 9.33 1.43
CA MET A 33 10.35 9.68 2.14
C MET A 33 9.50 10.63 1.29
N LEU A 34 8.20 10.35 1.17
CA LEU A 34 7.22 11.18 0.44
C LEU A 34 6.34 12.03 1.38
N SER A 35 6.65 12.07 2.68
CA SER A 35 5.98 12.95 3.65
C SER A 35 6.04 14.43 3.26
N GLY A 36 5.16 15.24 3.86
CA GLY A 36 5.00 16.67 3.61
C GLY A 36 3.63 16.99 3.03
N SER A 37 3.53 18.06 2.27
CA SER A 37 2.26 18.52 1.71
C SER A 37 1.87 17.73 0.44
N TRP A 38 0.62 17.26 0.40
CA TRP A 38 -0.01 16.58 -0.73
C TRP A 38 -1.25 17.37 -1.16
N ASN A 39 -1.48 17.50 -2.46
CA ASN A 39 -2.74 18.07 -2.95
C ASN A 39 -3.88 17.11 -2.62
N TYR A 40 -5.05 17.62 -2.24
CA TYR A 40 -6.19 16.76 -1.92
C TYR A 40 -7.53 17.23 -2.48
N ILE A 41 -8.40 16.28 -2.79
CA ILE A 41 -9.78 16.51 -3.24
C ILE A 41 -10.72 15.69 -2.36
N ILE A 42 -11.70 16.36 -1.76
CA ILE A 42 -12.77 15.73 -0.98
C ILE A 42 -13.82 15.24 -1.97
N ASP A 43 -14.14 13.94 -1.94
CA ASP A 43 -15.03 13.30 -2.92
C ASP A 43 -16.11 12.46 -2.20
N PRO A 44 -17.15 13.09 -1.64
CA PRO A 44 -18.14 12.43 -0.80
C PRO A 44 -18.98 11.39 -1.53
N PHE A 45 -19.16 11.55 -2.84
CA PHE A 45 -19.94 10.64 -3.69
C PHE A 45 -19.08 9.68 -4.50
N ASP A 46 -17.76 9.72 -4.29
CA ASP A 46 -16.81 8.82 -4.92
C ASP A 46 -16.80 8.88 -6.45
N MET A 47 -17.12 10.05 -7.00
CA MET A 47 -17.25 10.31 -8.45
C MET A 47 -15.90 10.27 -9.17
N GLY A 48 -14.81 10.46 -8.43
CA GLY A 48 -13.46 10.25 -8.94
C GLY A 48 -13.15 8.78 -9.20
N TYR A 49 -13.91 7.85 -8.61
CA TYR A 49 -13.75 6.40 -8.77
C TYR A 49 -14.85 5.79 -9.64
N TYR A 50 -16.10 6.17 -9.43
CA TYR A 50 -17.26 5.64 -10.14
C TYR A 50 -17.80 6.62 -11.19
N ASP A 51 -18.36 6.08 -12.28
CA ASP A 51 -19.17 6.83 -13.23
C ASP A 51 -20.63 6.98 -12.73
N TYR A 52 -21.47 7.68 -13.51
CA TYR A 52 -22.88 7.89 -13.16
C TYR A 52 -23.72 6.60 -13.13
N ARG A 53 -23.18 5.47 -13.61
CA ARG A 53 -23.81 4.14 -13.56
C ARG A 53 -23.24 3.29 -12.43
N LEU A 54 -22.44 3.88 -11.54
CA LEU A 54 -21.76 3.21 -10.43
C LEU A 54 -20.80 2.11 -10.91
N GLN A 55 -20.19 2.28 -12.08
CA GLN A 55 -19.12 1.43 -12.60
C GLN A 55 -17.77 2.12 -12.41
N GLU A 56 -16.69 1.35 -12.24
CA GLU A 56 -15.36 1.95 -12.14
C GLU A 56 -15.05 2.78 -13.39
N ASN A 57 -14.75 4.05 -13.17
CA ASN A 57 -14.46 4.98 -14.24
C ASN A 57 -13.00 4.81 -14.69
N PRO A 58 -12.73 4.34 -15.92
CA PRO A 58 -11.36 4.17 -16.41
C PRO A 58 -10.59 5.50 -16.54
N ASN A 59 -11.31 6.63 -16.52
CA ASN A 59 -10.79 7.99 -16.61
C ASN A 59 -10.99 8.78 -15.31
N GLY A 60 -11.06 8.10 -14.16
CA GLY A 60 -11.22 8.71 -12.85
C GLY A 60 -10.06 9.63 -12.44
N PHE A 61 -10.12 10.16 -11.22
CA PHE A 61 -9.16 11.16 -10.72
C PHE A 61 -7.71 10.66 -10.72
N PHE A 62 -7.52 9.35 -10.57
CA PHE A 62 -6.21 8.70 -10.64
C PHE A 62 -5.44 8.93 -11.95
N LYS A 63 -6.11 9.31 -13.05
CA LYS A 63 -5.44 9.64 -14.31
C LYS A 63 -4.69 10.97 -14.26
N ASN A 64 -4.97 11.84 -13.29
CA ASN A 64 -4.40 13.19 -13.20
C ASN A 64 -4.54 13.96 -14.54
N LYS A 65 -5.68 13.81 -15.22
CA LYS A 65 -5.92 14.45 -16.52
C LYS A 65 -5.88 15.97 -16.34
N LYS A 66 -5.16 16.66 -17.22
CA LYS A 66 -5.12 18.12 -17.29
C LYS A 66 -6.01 18.59 -18.42
N GLU A 67 -6.74 19.67 -18.19
CA GLU A 67 -7.39 20.44 -19.24
C GLU A 67 -6.31 21.00 -20.17
N GLN A 68 -6.39 20.69 -21.47
CA GLN A 68 -5.49 21.25 -22.48
C GLN A 68 -6.19 22.37 -23.26
N HIS A 69 -7.50 22.23 -23.45
CA HIS A 69 -8.35 23.19 -24.12
C HIS A 69 -9.64 23.42 -23.33
N LYS A 70 -10.22 24.61 -23.43
CA LYS A 70 -11.50 24.97 -22.76
C LYS A 70 -12.69 24.08 -23.10
N ALA A 71 -12.60 23.31 -24.18
CA ALA A 71 -13.64 22.37 -24.60
C ALA A 71 -13.48 20.98 -23.92
N ASP A 72 -12.34 20.73 -23.25
CA ASP A 72 -12.12 19.48 -22.53
C ASP A 72 -13.00 19.45 -21.29
N LEU A 73 -13.85 18.43 -21.18
CA LEU A 73 -14.62 18.20 -19.97
C LEU A 73 -13.73 17.50 -18.92
N VAL A 74 -13.15 18.29 -18.01
CA VAL A 74 -12.37 17.82 -16.85
C VAL A 74 -12.87 18.54 -15.59
N GLU A 75 -13.47 17.79 -14.67
CA GLU A 75 -14.15 18.35 -13.48
C GLU A 75 -13.25 18.45 -12.23
N TYR A 76 -11.96 18.19 -12.37
CA TYR A 76 -11.01 18.19 -11.25
C TYR A 76 -9.64 18.73 -11.67
N ASN A 77 -8.89 19.29 -10.72
CA ASN A 77 -7.49 19.63 -10.92
C ASN A 77 -6.71 19.59 -9.60
N PHE A 78 -5.81 18.61 -9.47
CA PHE A 78 -4.96 18.52 -8.28
C PHE A 78 -3.97 19.68 -8.15
N ASP A 79 -3.50 20.28 -9.23
CA ASP A 79 -2.41 21.29 -9.15
C ASP A 79 -2.90 22.60 -8.52
N THR A 80 -4.20 22.85 -8.59
CA THR A 80 -4.87 24.00 -7.95
C THR A 80 -5.61 23.60 -6.67
N ALA A 81 -5.60 22.32 -6.31
CA ALA A 81 -6.28 21.82 -5.12
C ALA A 81 -5.49 22.18 -3.85
N PRO A 82 -6.17 22.36 -2.69
CA PRO A 82 -5.51 22.68 -1.44
C PRO A 82 -4.54 21.58 -1.01
N LEU A 83 -3.65 21.93 -0.08
CA LEU A 83 -2.63 21.04 0.47
C LEU A 83 -3.04 20.50 1.84
N MET A 84 -2.69 19.25 2.11
CA MET A 84 -2.80 18.59 3.41
C MET A 84 -1.44 18.02 3.81
N ILE A 85 -1.11 18.08 5.10
CA ILE A 85 0.12 17.50 5.64
C ILE A 85 -0.07 16.00 5.81
N ILE A 86 0.91 15.24 5.32
CA ILE A 86 0.97 13.78 5.40
C ILE A 86 2.34 13.40 5.98
N PRO A 87 2.43 12.52 7.00
CA PRO A 87 1.32 11.78 7.60
C PRO A 87 0.49 12.60 8.59
N SER A 88 -0.83 12.43 8.57
CA SER A 88 -1.77 12.93 9.58
C SER A 88 -3.19 12.51 9.20
N ASP A 89 -4.11 12.55 10.16
CA ASP A 89 -5.54 12.49 9.89
C ASP A 89 -6.04 13.78 9.19
N TRP A 90 -7.07 13.66 8.37
CA TRP A 90 -7.68 14.84 7.75
C TRP A 90 -8.58 15.63 8.70
N ASN A 91 -9.05 14.98 9.77
CA ASN A 91 -10.12 15.47 10.63
C ASN A 91 -9.69 16.71 11.42
N THR A 92 -8.44 16.75 11.87
CA THR A 92 -7.89 17.86 12.65
C THR A 92 -7.27 18.97 11.80
N GLN A 93 -7.07 18.73 10.50
CA GLN A 93 -6.42 19.69 9.60
C GLN A 93 -7.41 20.66 8.92
N ASN A 94 -8.67 20.29 8.79
CA ASN A 94 -9.73 21.13 8.24
C ASN A 94 -11.01 20.92 9.06
N THR A 95 -11.58 22.00 9.57
CA THR A 95 -12.80 21.95 10.41
C THR A 95 -14.00 21.37 9.66
N GLN A 96 -14.07 21.50 8.33
CA GLN A 96 -15.08 20.86 7.49
C GLN A 96 -14.92 19.34 7.43
N LEU A 97 -13.72 18.83 7.71
CA LEU A 97 -13.39 17.41 7.69
C LEU A 97 -13.47 16.73 9.05
N PHE A 98 -13.77 17.47 10.13
CA PHE A 98 -13.75 16.93 11.48
C PHE A 98 -14.62 15.67 11.62
N PHE A 99 -15.85 15.72 11.09
CA PHE A 99 -16.80 14.59 11.05
C PHE A 99 -16.84 13.86 9.72
N TYR A 100 -15.93 14.16 8.79
CA TYR A 100 -16.02 13.64 7.43
C TYR A 100 -15.75 12.13 7.39
N GLU A 101 -16.72 11.41 6.82
CA GLU A 101 -16.61 10.00 6.49
C GLU A 101 -16.90 9.82 4.99
N GLY A 102 -15.92 9.35 4.22
CA GLY A 102 -16.02 9.27 2.77
C GLY A 102 -14.65 9.19 2.09
N SER A 103 -14.63 9.41 0.77
CA SER A 103 -13.37 9.37 0.01
C SER A 103 -12.66 10.72 0.04
N VAL A 104 -11.35 10.69 0.26
CA VAL A 104 -10.43 11.80 -0.05
C VAL A 104 -9.35 11.27 -0.98
N TRP A 105 -9.09 12.02 -2.05
CA TRP A 105 -8.03 11.74 -2.98
C TRP A 105 -6.81 12.60 -2.64
N PHE A 106 -5.64 11.99 -2.61
CA PHE A 106 -4.36 12.64 -2.36
C PHE A 106 -3.45 12.50 -3.57
N LYS A 107 -2.72 13.56 -3.93
CA LYS A 107 -1.75 13.56 -5.03
C LYS A 107 -0.41 14.13 -4.59
N LYS A 108 0.66 13.48 -5.01
CA LYS A 108 2.04 13.92 -4.78
C LYS A 108 2.89 13.69 -6.01
N ASP A 109 3.57 14.75 -6.46
CA ASP A 109 4.66 14.62 -7.41
C ASP A 109 5.98 14.37 -6.68
N PHE A 110 6.85 13.61 -7.32
CA PHE A 110 8.20 13.37 -6.84
C PHE A 110 9.13 13.05 -8.01
N ASN A 111 10.43 13.34 -7.82
CA ASN A 111 11.46 12.86 -8.72
C ASN A 111 12.06 11.58 -8.15
N TYR A 112 12.44 10.67 -9.04
CA TYR A 112 13.08 9.41 -8.70
C TYR A 112 14.21 9.11 -9.70
N THR A 113 15.32 8.59 -9.20
CA THR A 113 16.45 8.16 -10.03
C THR A 113 16.46 6.64 -10.10
N LYS A 114 16.14 6.09 -11.27
CA LYS A 114 15.94 4.64 -11.42
C LYS A 114 17.24 3.88 -11.21
N LYS A 115 17.22 2.91 -10.30
CA LYS A 115 18.34 1.98 -10.10
C LYS A 115 18.38 0.97 -11.24
N GLN A 116 19.57 0.65 -11.73
CA GLN A 116 19.72 -0.28 -12.88
C GLN A 116 19.38 -1.74 -12.54
N ARG A 117 19.46 -2.13 -11.27
CA ARG A 117 19.14 -3.47 -10.78
C ARG A 117 18.42 -3.37 -9.44
N GLY A 118 17.56 -4.34 -9.17
CA GLY A 118 16.79 -4.43 -7.94
C GLY A 118 15.31 -4.24 -8.17
N LYS A 119 14.60 -4.07 -7.06
CA LYS A 119 13.17 -3.78 -7.04
C LYS A 119 12.92 -2.48 -6.30
N THR A 120 11.86 -1.81 -6.70
CA THR A 120 11.38 -0.60 -6.07
C THR A 120 9.97 -0.83 -5.58
N TYR A 121 9.75 -0.59 -4.30
CA TYR A 121 8.47 -0.71 -3.64
C TYR A 121 7.96 0.66 -3.24
N ILE A 122 6.64 0.84 -3.27
CA ILE A 122 6.02 1.88 -2.47
C ILE A 122 5.49 1.29 -1.17
N TYR A 123 5.79 1.93 -0.06
CA TYR A 123 5.42 1.49 1.28
C TYR A 123 4.57 2.55 1.97
N PHE A 124 3.48 2.12 2.61
CA PHE A 124 2.62 2.94 3.46
C PHE A 124 2.66 2.38 4.87
N GLY A 125 2.95 3.23 5.85
CA GLY A 125 2.89 2.83 7.25
C GLY A 125 1.47 2.51 7.74
N ALA A 126 0.48 3.22 7.19
CA ALA A 126 -0.96 3.07 7.43
C ALA A 126 -1.75 4.08 6.58
N ALA A 127 -2.96 3.70 6.16
CA ALA A 127 -3.97 4.60 5.62
C ALA A 127 -5.36 4.09 6.04
N ASN A 128 -6.18 4.94 6.65
CA ASN A 128 -7.48 4.52 7.20
C ASN A 128 -8.65 4.97 6.30
N TYR A 129 -9.46 4.07 5.71
CA TYR A 129 -9.56 2.62 5.93
C TYR A 129 -9.32 1.78 4.66
N ASP A 130 -10.01 2.10 3.56
CA ASP A 130 -9.85 1.52 2.22
C ASP A 130 -8.97 2.44 1.37
N ALA A 131 -7.75 1.99 1.09
CA ALA A 131 -6.76 2.72 0.30
C ALA A 131 -6.60 2.07 -1.07
N LYS A 132 -6.75 2.86 -2.14
CA LYS A 132 -6.43 2.47 -3.52
C LYS A 132 -5.31 3.35 -4.05
N VAL A 133 -4.22 2.73 -4.48
CA VAL A 133 -2.97 3.41 -4.82
C VAL A 133 -2.72 3.33 -6.33
N TYR A 134 -2.33 4.47 -6.89
CA TYR A 134 -2.06 4.63 -8.31
C TYR A 134 -0.74 5.35 -8.52
N LEU A 135 0.10 4.82 -9.40
CA LEU A 135 1.35 5.44 -9.83
C LEU A 135 1.24 5.79 -11.30
N ASN A 136 1.52 7.04 -11.66
CA ASN A 136 1.52 7.50 -13.05
C ASN A 136 0.22 7.17 -13.84
N GLY A 137 -0.93 7.13 -13.16
CA GLY A 137 -2.23 6.83 -13.77
C GLY A 137 -2.60 5.35 -13.84
N GLU A 138 -1.80 4.47 -13.26
CA GLU A 138 -2.01 3.01 -13.23
C GLU A 138 -2.20 2.52 -11.79
N LYS A 139 -3.19 1.65 -11.56
CA LYS A 139 -3.42 1.03 -10.24
C LYS A 139 -2.25 0.13 -9.90
N VAL A 140 -1.67 0.32 -8.71
CA VAL A 140 -0.59 -0.53 -8.20
C VAL A 140 -1.08 -1.54 -7.16
N GLY A 141 -2.15 -1.20 -6.44
CA GLY A 141 -2.76 -2.09 -5.47
C GLY A 141 -3.81 -1.40 -4.61
N GLU A 142 -4.34 -2.16 -3.66
CA GLU A 142 -5.31 -1.70 -2.68
C GLU A 142 -5.08 -2.38 -1.33
N HIS A 143 -5.49 -1.72 -0.26
CA HIS A 143 -5.35 -2.21 1.11
C HIS A 143 -6.56 -1.80 1.95
N ILE A 144 -7.03 -2.74 2.78
CA ILE A 144 -8.08 -2.51 3.76
C ILE A 144 -7.50 -2.72 5.15
N GLY A 145 -7.68 -1.74 6.03
CA GLY A 145 -7.21 -1.80 7.42
C GLY A 145 -6.36 -0.59 7.79
N GLY A 146 -6.86 0.22 8.73
CA GLY A 146 -6.32 1.57 8.98
C GLY A 146 -5.03 1.68 9.78
N TYR A 147 -4.46 0.57 10.28
CA TYR A 147 -3.36 0.62 11.25
C TYR A 147 -2.22 -0.37 10.98
N THR A 148 -2.32 -1.13 9.90
CA THR A 148 -1.27 -2.06 9.44
C THR A 148 -0.59 -1.50 8.20
N PRO A 149 0.74 -1.68 8.08
CA PRO A 149 1.46 -1.25 6.89
C PRO A 149 1.18 -2.16 5.69
N PHE A 150 1.43 -1.63 4.50
CA PHE A 150 1.34 -2.35 3.23
C PHE A 150 2.33 -1.78 2.21
N ASN A 151 2.71 -2.59 1.22
CA ASN A 151 3.54 -2.14 0.11
C ASN A 151 3.14 -2.79 -1.22
N PHE A 152 3.56 -2.19 -2.31
CA PHE A 152 3.37 -2.71 -3.67
C PHE A 152 4.68 -2.64 -4.46
N ASP A 153 5.03 -3.69 -5.19
CA ASP A 153 6.10 -3.65 -6.19
C ASP A 153 5.72 -2.71 -7.35
N ILE A 154 6.51 -1.65 -7.52
CA ILE A 154 6.31 -0.63 -8.56
C ILE A 154 7.46 -0.58 -9.57
N THR A 155 8.35 -1.56 -9.55
CA THR A 155 9.59 -1.60 -10.36
C THR A 155 9.34 -1.34 -11.85
N ASP A 156 8.27 -1.93 -12.38
CA ASP A 156 7.91 -1.83 -13.81
C ASP A 156 7.10 -0.58 -14.15
N LYS A 157 6.52 0.10 -13.14
CA LYS A 157 5.63 1.25 -13.31
C LYS A 157 6.30 2.59 -13.01
N ILE A 158 7.36 2.57 -12.19
CA ILE A 158 8.14 3.76 -11.84
C ILE A 158 9.11 4.14 -12.97
N LYS A 159 9.16 5.44 -13.25
CA LYS A 159 9.95 6.05 -14.33
C LYS A 159 11.15 6.79 -13.76
N ASP A 160 12.20 6.95 -14.55
CA ASP A 160 13.28 7.87 -14.21
C ASP A 160 12.79 9.32 -14.36
N GLY A 161 13.21 10.21 -13.45
CA GLY A 161 12.74 11.59 -13.39
C GLY A 161 11.38 11.74 -12.71
N SER A 162 10.47 12.47 -13.34
CA SER A 162 9.20 12.89 -12.73
C SER A 162 8.17 11.77 -12.70
N ASN A 163 7.59 11.57 -11.53
CA ASN A 163 6.50 10.64 -11.27
C ASN A 163 5.43 11.35 -10.43
N PHE A 164 4.20 10.83 -10.49
CA PHE A 164 3.16 11.21 -9.54
C PHE A 164 2.49 9.98 -8.96
N ILE A 165 2.10 10.09 -7.69
CA ILE A 165 1.24 9.14 -7.02
C ILE A 165 -0.10 9.77 -6.71
N ILE A 166 -1.16 8.98 -6.89
CA ILE A 166 -2.50 9.30 -6.40
C ILE A 166 -2.98 8.18 -5.48
N VAL A 167 -3.57 8.56 -4.36
CA VAL A 167 -4.15 7.64 -3.38
C VAL A 167 -5.58 8.07 -3.09
N ARG A 168 -6.54 7.19 -3.33
CA ARG A 168 -7.89 7.34 -2.79
C ARG A 168 -7.94 6.66 -1.43
N VAL A 169 -8.30 7.39 -0.39
CA VAL A 169 -8.54 6.85 0.95
C VAL A 169 -9.99 7.07 1.33
N ASN A 170 -10.68 6.00 1.73
CA ASN A 170 -12.06 6.06 2.19
C ASN A 170 -12.16 5.48 3.60
N ASN A 171 -12.67 6.25 4.56
CA ASN A 171 -12.82 5.84 5.96
C ASN A 171 -14.28 5.48 6.33
N LYS A 172 -15.17 5.32 5.35
CA LYS A 172 -16.58 4.98 5.62
C LYS A 172 -16.64 3.68 6.41
N ARG A 173 -17.34 3.73 7.55
CA ARG A 173 -17.58 2.56 8.39
C ARG A 173 -18.47 1.55 7.65
N ILE A 174 -18.07 0.29 7.71
CA ILE A 174 -18.79 -0.84 7.11
C ILE A 174 -19.08 -1.90 8.17
N PRO A 175 -20.27 -2.55 8.18
CA PRO A 175 -20.64 -3.56 9.19
C PRO A 175 -19.64 -4.72 9.30
N GLU A 176 -19.14 -5.18 8.17
CA GLU A 176 -18.17 -6.27 8.01
C GLU A 176 -16.72 -5.85 8.26
N GLY A 177 -16.49 -4.57 8.54
CA GLY A 177 -15.16 -4.03 8.79
C GLY A 177 -14.58 -4.49 10.12
N VAL A 178 -13.26 -4.42 10.22
CA VAL A 178 -12.52 -4.53 11.47
C VAL A 178 -11.73 -3.24 11.66
N PRO A 179 -12.19 -2.30 12.51
CA PRO A 179 -13.42 -2.34 13.33
C PRO A 179 -14.73 -2.17 12.53
N THR A 180 -15.86 -2.47 13.17
CA THR A 180 -17.21 -2.34 12.59
C THR A 180 -17.75 -0.90 12.71
N VAL A 181 -19.07 -0.70 12.55
CA VAL A 181 -19.75 0.60 12.54
C VAL A 181 -19.75 1.38 13.85
N ASN A 182 -19.32 0.77 14.96
CA ASN A 182 -19.27 1.41 16.26
C ASN A 182 -17.97 1.11 17.01
N ALA A 183 -17.44 2.13 17.65
CA ALA A 183 -16.20 2.12 18.41
C ALA A 183 -16.12 3.36 19.32
N ASP A 184 -15.36 3.27 20.42
CA ASP A 184 -15.19 4.36 21.39
C ASP A 184 -13.91 5.18 21.13
N TRP A 185 -13.69 5.52 19.86
CA TRP A 185 -12.61 6.40 19.41
C TRP A 185 -13.04 7.11 18.12
N TRP A 186 -12.35 8.18 17.76
CA TRP A 186 -12.65 8.94 16.55
C TRP A 186 -12.26 8.17 15.28
N ASN A 187 -13.09 8.26 14.24
CA ASN A 187 -12.80 7.67 12.94
C ASN A 187 -11.86 8.56 12.11
N TYR A 188 -10.59 8.61 12.54
CA TYR A 188 -9.55 9.41 11.88
C TYR A 188 -9.20 8.85 10.50
N GLY A 189 -9.61 9.53 9.43
CA GLY A 189 -9.35 9.14 8.05
C GLY A 189 -8.07 9.77 7.50
N GLY A 190 -7.49 9.14 6.47
CA GLY A 190 -6.36 9.69 5.70
C GLY A 190 -5.15 8.78 5.65
N ILE A 191 -4.04 9.33 5.15
CA ILE A 191 -2.74 8.66 5.14
C ILE A 191 -2.04 9.02 6.47
N THR A 192 -2.24 8.17 7.47
CA THR A 192 -1.96 8.47 8.88
C THR A 192 -0.54 8.13 9.31
N ARG A 193 0.24 7.46 8.46
CA ARG A 193 1.68 7.19 8.67
C ARG A 193 2.46 7.36 7.36
N GLU A 194 3.77 7.32 7.48
CA GLU A 194 4.73 7.68 6.44
C GLU A 194 4.52 6.90 5.14
N VAL A 195 4.80 7.58 4.02
CA VAL A 195 4.84 6.99 2.67
C VAL A 195 6.27 7.02 2.18
N LEU A 196 6.79 5.88 1.74
CA LEU A 196 8.19 5.72 1.33
C LEU A 196 8.26 5.08 -0.07
N ILE A 197 9.20 5.52 -0.89
CA ILE A 197 9.73 4.74 -2.02
C ILE A 197 10.95 4.00 -1.49
N VAL A 198 10.98 2.67 -1.61
CA VAL A 198 11.99 1.81 -0.99
C VAL A 198 12.67 1.00 -2.09
N ASP A 199 13.98 1.16 -2.21
CA ASP A 199 14.80 0.38 -3.13
C ASP A 199 15.41 -0.82 -2.40
N VAL A 200 15.31 -1.98 -3.02
CA VAL A 200 15.93 -3.21 -2.54
C VAL A 200 16.73 -3.88 -3.67
N PRO A 201 17.84 -4.56 -3.35
CA PRO A 201 18.56 -5.36 -4.34
C PRO A 201 17.68 -6.50 -4.88
N GLU A 202 18.08 -7.08 -6.01
CA GLU A 202 17.30 -8.13 -6.71
C GLU A 202 17.04 -9.35 -5.83
N LEU A 203 18.04 -9.72 -5.01
CA LEU A 203 17.91 -10.69 -3.94
C LEU A 203 17.98 -9.95 -2.61
N PHE A 204 16.91 -10.03 -1.82
CA PHE A 204 16.83 -9.38 -0.52
C PHE A 204 16.02 -10.19 0.47
N THR A 205 16.27 -9.94 1.76
CA THR A 205 15.49 -10.53 2.85
C THR A 205 14.28 -9.65 3.12
N ILE A 206 13.09 -10.25 3.05
CA ILE A 206 11.83 -9.56 3.37
C ILE A 206 11.62 -9.52 4.87
N GLN A 207 11.94 -10.62 5.54
CA GLN A 207 11.65 -10.83 6.95
C GLN A 207 12.74 -11.66 7.62
N ILE A 208 13.16 -11.23 8.80
CA ILE A 208 14.10 -11.94 9.67
C ILE A 208 13.48 -11.99 11.06
N TYR A 209 13.37 -13.20 11.61
CA TYR A 209 13.05 -13.40 13.01
C TYR A 209 14.31 -13.84 13.75
N PHE A 210 14.66 -13.06 14.75
CA PHE A 210 15.66 -13.43 15.74
C PHE A 210 14.98 -13.52 17.10
N GLY A 211 15.04 -14.69 17.72
CA GLY A 211 14.40 -14.96 19.01
C GLY A 211 15.33 -15.69 19.94
N ILE A 212 15.34 -15.27 21.21
CA ILE A 212 15.99 -16.00 22.29
C ILE A 212 14.87 -16.63 23.12
N ILE A 213 14.89 -17.96 23.23
CA ILE A 213 13.95 -18.72 24.04
C ILE A 213 14.70 -19.18 25.29
N ILE A 214 14.26 -18.71 26.45
CA ILE A 214 14.81 -19.11 27.75
C ILE A 214 13.83 -20.09 28.39
N CYS A 215 14.29 -21.31 28.66
CA CYS A 215 13.52 -22.34 29.35
C CYS A 215 14.35 -22.89 30.52
N GLY A 216 14.14 -22.33 31.71
CA GLY A 216 14.96 -22.63 32.88
C GLY A 216 16.42 -22.20 32.66
N SER A 217 17.36 -23.13 32.81
CA SER A 217 18.80 -22.90 32.56
C SER A 217 19.22 -23.04 31.09
N LYS A 218 18.29 -23.35 30.19
CA LYS A 218 18.58 -23.48 28.76
C LYS A 218 18.25 -22.19 28.01
N ILE A 219 19.19 -21.76 27.18
CA ILE A 219 19.03 -20.67 26.23
C ILE A 219 19.08 -21.29 24.82
N ASP A 220 18.00 -21.15 24.07
CA ASP A 220 17.91 -21.52 22.65
C ASP A 220 17.86 -20.23 21.81
N ILE A 221 18.71 -20.13 20.80
CA ILE A 221 18.79 -18.97 19.91
C ILE A 221 18.29 -19.41 18.53
N ARG A 222 17.19 -18.79 18.06
CA ARG A 222 16.59 -19.09 16.77
C ARG A 222 16.73 -17.91 15.83
N LEU A 223 17.24 -18.20 14.63
CA LEU A 223 17.28 -17.28 13.52
C LEU A 223 16.53 -17.93 12.34
N SER A 224 15.48 -17.27 11.84
CA SER A 224 14.82 -17.64 10.60
C SER A 224 14.72 -16.44 9.68
N SER A 225 14.85 -16.67 8.38
CA SER A 225 14.78 -15.61 7.37
C SER A 225 14.00 -16.09 6.16
N LEU A 226 13.29 -15.15 5.54
CA LEU A 226 12.56 -15.38 4.31
C LEU A 226 13.08 -14.43 3.24
N PHE A 227 13.51 -15.01 2.13
CA PHE A 227 14.06 -14.31 0.99
C PHE A 227 13.11 -14.40 -0.19
N LEU A 228 13.10 -13.38 -1.04
CA LEU A 228 12.53 -13.48 -2.38
C LEU A 228 13.68 -13.60 -3.38
N GLY A 229 13.78 -14.74 -4.08
CA GLY A 229 14.83 -15.06 -5.06
C GLY A 229 15.37 -16.49 -4.92
N VAL A 230 16.10 -16.98 -5.93
CA VAL A 230 16.72 -18.33 -5.91
C VAL A 230 18.02 -18.28 -5.09
N ILE A 231 18.09 -19.06 -4.01
CA ILE A 231 19.31 -19.17 -3.20
C ILE A 231 20.00 -20.51 -3.50
N LYS A 232 21.25 -20.45 -3.96
CA LYS A 232 22.21 -21.55 -3.80
C LYS A 232 22.92 -21.37 -2.46
N ILE A 233 22.47 -22.11 -1.44
CA ILE A 233 23.12 -22.11 -0.12
C ILE A 233 24.37 -22.99 -0.21
N PHE A 234 25.56 -22.39 -0.15
CA PHE A 234 26.79 -23.13 0.11
C PHE A 234 27.00 -23.21 1.62
N PHE A 235 26.70 -24.36 2.23
CA PHE A 235 27.12 -24.63 3.60
C PHE A 235 28.64 -24.82 3.63
N LYS A 236 29.36 -23.89 4.27
CA LYS A 236 30.75 -24.11 4.67
C LYS A 236 30.73 -24.50 6.15
N PRO A 237 31.07 -25.76 6.51
CA PRO A 237 31.07 -26.16 7.91
C PRO A 237 32.17 -25.40 8.66
N TYR A 238 31.80 -24.63 9.68
CA TYR A 238 32.72 -24.11 10.68
C TYR A 238 32.54 -24.90 11.97
N THR A 239 33.54 -25.72 12.31
CA THR A 239 33.69 -26.33 13.63
C THR A 239 34.26 -25.26 14.59
N ALA A 240 33.42 -24.73 15.47
CA ALA A 240 33.90 -23.90 16.58
C ALA A 240 34.40 -24.81 17.71
N PHE A 241 35.72 -24.86 17.91
CA PHE A 241 36.31 -25.46 19.10
C PHE A 241 36.15 -24.49 20.28
N VAL A 242 35.38 -24.89 21.29
CA VAL A 242 35.38 -24.24 22.60
C VAL A 242 36.63 -24.73 23.34
N LYS A 243 37.64 -23.86 23.51
CA LYS A 243 38.72 -24.12 24.48
C LYS A 243 38.17 -23.91 25.89
N LYS A 244 38.23 -24.95 26.72
CA LYS A 244 38.09 -24.86 28.18
C LYS A 244 39.28 -24.12 28.79
#